data_AF-A0A366QRY8-F1
#
_entry.id   AF-A0A366QRY8-F1
#
_cell.length_a   1.000
_cell.length_b   1.000
_cell.length_c   1.000
_cell.angle_alpha   90.00
_cell.angle_beta   90.00
_cell.angle_gamma   90.00
#
_symmetry.space_group_name_H-M   'P 1'
#
loop_
_entity.id
_entity.type
_entity.pdbx_description
1 polymer ?
#
loop_
_entity_poly.entity_id
_entity_poly.type
_entity_poly.pdbx_seq_one_letter_code
_entity_poly.pdbx_strand_id
1 'polypeptide(L)'
;MLRQVKPRNARSKRALEKREPKANENPKTCLFLRGTSCSQIVQDALNDLHQMRQPLAKKFTKKNAIHPFDDATSLEFFSEKNDASLLVFGSSQKKRPHTMTFVRTFGYKVLDMLELYLDPESFRTIAQFKTKKFAIGLRPMILFAGTAFESPVSNEFTLAKSMLTDFFRGEPSDKIDVEGLQYIISISAEDSTGDGDVKPAIHLRVYTISTKRSGQRLPRVEVEEIGPRMDFRVGRVREPDESMLKEALKKPRGLEERTKKNITTDSMGDKIGRVHLGKQDLSELQLRKMKGLKRSRKDAADVADVVEEKEEETKRIKQ
;
A
#
# COMPACT_ATOMS: atom_id res chain seq x y z
N MET A 1 4.69 33.13 5.14
CA MET A 1 5.88 32.45 5.69
C MET A 1 5.62 32.11 7.15
N LEU A 2 5.49 30.82 7.49
CA LEU A 2 5.39 30.40 8.90
C LEU A 2 6.67 30.83 9.64
N ARG A 3 6.52 31.40 10.83
CA ARG A 3 7.62 31.91 11.66
C ARG A 3 8.58 30.76 11.97
N GLN A 4 9.77 30.80 11.37
CA GLN A 4 10.79 29.77 11.57
C GLN A 4 11.29 29.84 13.03
N VAL A 5 10.96 28.83 13.83
CA VAL A 5 11.34 28.77 15.25
C VAL A 5 12.83 28.48 15.33
N LYS A 6 13.64 29.51 15.63
CA LYS A 6 15.09 29.33 15.81
C LYS A 6 15.36 28.45 17.04
N PRO A 7 16.01 27.28 16.89
CA PRO A 7 16.26 26.39 18.02
C PRO A 7 17.22 27.05 19.02
N ARG A 8 16.92 26.93 20.32
CA ARG A 8 17.77 27.49 21.39
C ARG A 8 19.03 26.66 21.66
N ASN A 9 18.98 25.35 21.41
CA ASN A 9 20.11 24.43 21.61
C ASN A 9 20.12 23.28 20.59
N ALA A 10 21.21 22.51 20.56
CA ALA A 10 21.38 21.38 19.63
C ALA A 10 20.32 20.28 19.81
N ARG A 11 19.82 20.05 21.04
CA ARG A 11 18.75 19.06 21.31
C ARG A 11 17.45 19.47 20.63
N SER A 12 17.06 20.75 20.74
CA SER A 12 15.88 21.30 20.06
C SER A 12 16.06 21.31 18.55
N LYS A 13 17.26 21.60 18.04
CA LYS A 13 17.56 21.53 16.60
C LYS A 13 17.31 20.13 16.05
N ARG A 14 17.88 19.09 16.68
CA ARG A 14 17.68 17.69 16.27
C ARG A 14 16.20 17.27 16.32
N ALA A 15 15.46 17.78 17.29
CA ALA A 15 14.02 17.51 17.40
C ALA A 15 13.22 18.16 16.25
N LEU A 16 13.59 19.37 15.81
CA LEU A 16 12.98 20.02 14.65
C LEU A 16 13.37 19.31 13.34
N GLU A 17 14.65 19.01 13.14
CA GLU A 17 15.15 18.26 11.97
C GLU A 17 14.50 16.87 11.85
N LYS A 18 14.15 16.23 12.97
CA LYS A 18 13.44 14.94 12.95
C LYS A 18 12.02 15.05 12.38
N ARG A 19 11.36 16.20 12.61
CA ARG A 19 9.97 16.51 12.18
C ARG A 19 9.90 17.07 10.77
N GLU A 20 11.00 17.61 10.25
CA GLU A 20 11.03 18.16 8.90
C GLU A 20 10.69 17.09 7.84
N PRO A 21 10.04 17.47 6.72
CA PRO A 21 9.71 16.54 5.64
C PRO A 21 10.96 15.83 5.10
N LYS A 22 10.81 14.53 4.80
CA LYS A 22 11.90 13.67 4.31
C LYS A 22 11.48 12.95 3.04
N ALA A 23 12.43 12.66 2.17
CA ALA A 23 12.18 11.83 0.98
C ALA A 23 11.85 10.38 1.37
N ASN A 24 12.59 9.84 2.34
CA ASN A 24 12.26 8.58 3.02
C ASN A 24 11.64 8.92 4.37
N GLU A 25 10.33 8.71 4.48
CA GLU A 25 9.56 9.08 5.67
C GLU A 25 9.94 8.23 6.88
N ASN A 26 9.81 8.82 8.08
CA ASN A 26 9.89 8.06 9.31
C ASN A 26 8.62 7.18 9.48
N PRO A 27 8.67 6.13 10.33
CA PRO A 27 7.47 5.39 10.70
C PRO A 27 6.42 6.30 11.37
N LYS A 28 5.16 6.08 11.01
CA LYS A 28 4.04 6.92 11.47
C LYS A 28 3.75 6.69 12.95
N THR A 29 3.84 7.74 13.77
CA THR A 29 3.47 7.68 15.18
C THR A 29 1.95 7.81 15.33
N CYS A 30 1.35 6.97 16.17
CA CYS A 30 -0.07 7.03 16.51
C CYS A 30 -0.31 7.67 17.88
N LEU A 31 -1.26 8.62 17.96
CA LEU A 31 -1.72 9.23 19.20
C LEU A 31 -3.10 8.70 19.60
N PHE A 32 -3.18 8.07 20.77
CA PHE A 32 -4.43 7.58 21.35
C PHE A 32 -5.01 8.64 22.29
N LEU A 33 -6.25 9.04 22.02
CA LEU A 33 -6.99 10.05 22.75
C LEU A 33 -8.32 9.48 23.24
N ARG A 34 -8.82 9.98 24.38
CA ARG A 34 -10.17 9.67 24.85
C ARG A 34 -11.03 10.92 25.00
N GLY A 35 -12.29 10.77 24.59
CA GLY A 35 -13.35 11.74 24.77
C GLY A 35 -13.81 11.85 26.23
N THR A 36 -14.71 12.80 26.48
CA THR A 36 -15.36 12.96 27.79
C THR A 36 -16.21 11.75 28.18
N SER A 37 -16.92 11.16 27.22
CA SER A 37 -17.86 10.04 27.39
C SER A 37 -17.33 8.68 26.91
N CYS A 38 -16.01 8.43 27.03
CA CYS A 38 -15.43 7.17 26.58
C CYS A 38 -15.77 5.99 27.53
N SER A 39 -16.46 4.97 27.01
CA SER A 39 -16.82 3.75 27.76
C SER A 39 -15.60 2.91 28.13
N GLN A 40 -15.69 2.10 29.19
CA GLN A 40 -14.58 1.21 29.61
C GLN A 40 -14.14 0.26 28.48
N ILE A 41 -15.10 -0.35 27.76
CA ILE A 41 -14.85 -1.24 26.62
C ILE A 41 -13.94 -0.59 25.57
N VAL A 42 -14.24 0.65 25.17
CA VAL A 42 -13.40 1.41 24.22
C VAL A 42 -12.05 1.76 24.82
N GLN A 43 -11.97 2.07 26.13
CA GLN A 43 -10.69 2.35 26.77
C GLN A 43 -9.78 1.11 26.77
N ASP A 44 -10.34 -0.08 26.98
CA ASP A 44 -9.62 -1.35 26.92
C ASP A 44 -9.20 -1.67 25.48
N ALA A 45 -10.07 -1.43 24.50
CA ALA A 45 -9.72 -1.54 23.08
C ALA A 45 -8.57 -0.59 22.68
N LEU A 46 -8.61 0.67 23.14
CA LEU A 46 -7.51 1.62 22.94
C LEU A 46 -6.21 1.17 23.62
N ASN A 47 -6.29 0.50 24.78
CA ASN A 47 -5.13 -0.06 25.45
C ASN A 47 -4.49 -1.18 24.64
N ASP A 48 -5.30 -2.11 24.13
CA ASP A 48 -4.81 -3.26 23.38
C ASP A 48 -4.18 -2.81 22.04
N LEU A 49 -4.84 -1.92 21.29
CA LEU A 49 -4.25 -1.34 20.07
C LEU A 49 -2.98 -0.53 20.37
N HIS A 50 -2.93 0.17 21.51
CA HIS A 50 -1.74 0.89 21.93
C HIS A 50 -0.56 -0.06 22.19
N GLN A 51 -0.80 -1.18 22.88
CA GLN A 51 0.24 -2.21 23.11
C GLN A 51 0.75 -2.79 21.79
N MET A 52 -0.15 -3.12 20.85
CA MET A 52 0.22 -3.65 19.54
C MET A 52 1.06 -2.68 18.70
N ARG A 53 0.89 -1.36 18.89
CA ARG A 53 1.57 -0.32 18.10
C ARG A 53 2.86 0.20 18.75
N GLN A 54 3.23 -0.27 19.94
CA GLN A 54 4.51 0.08 20.56
C GLN A 54 5.70 -0.34 19.66
N PRO A 55 6.76 0.49 19.52
CA PRO A 55 7.03 1.76 20.20
C PRO A 55 6.46 3.01 19.51
N LEU A 56 5.76 2.86 18.38
CA LEU A 56 5.27 3.96 17.53
C LEU A 56 3.93 4.53 18.01
N ALA A 57 3.71 4.55 19.31
CA ALA A 57 2.43 4.92 19.92
C ALA A 57 2.60 5.81 21.15
N LYS A 58 1.77 6.85 21.24
CA LYS A 58 1.63 7.71 22.42
C LYS A 58 0.19 7.66 22.88
N LYS A 59 -0.05 7.59 24.19
CA LYS A 59 -1.41 7.53 24.74
C LYS A 59 -1.62 8.60 25.79
N PHE A 60 -2.71 9.37 25.65
CA PHE A 60 -3.12 10.33 26.66
C PHE A 60 -4.19 9.76 27.57
N THR A 61 -4.07 10.05 28.86
CA THR A 61 -5.03 9.64 29.88
C THR A 61 -6.05 10.73 30.19
N LYS A 62 -5.77 12.00 29.88
CA LYS A 62 -6.72 13.10 30.10
C LYS A 62 -7.92 12.97 29.14
N LYS A 63 -9.13 13.27 29.64
CA LYS A 63 -10.34 13.36 28.83
C LYS A 63 -10.32 14.66 28.01
N ASN A 64 -10.72 14.60 26.75
CA ASN A 64 -10.75 15.76 25.86
C ASN A 64 -12.16 15.94 25.30
N ALA A 65 -12.69 17.17 25.35
CA ALA A 65 -13.99 17.50 24.77
C ALA A 65 -13.81 17.81 23.28
N ILE A 66 -13.69 16.75 22.47
CA ILE A 66 -13.48 16.84 21.02
C ILE A 66 -14.64 16.15 20.32
N HIS A 67 -15.15 16.78 19.27
CA HIS A 67 -16.17 16.23 18.38
C HIS A 67 -15.60 16.19 16.96
N PRO A 68 -14.92 15.08 16.56
CA PRO A 68 -14.08 15.05 15.35
C PRO A 68 -14.77 15.50 14.05
N PHE A 69 -16.05 15.18 13.90
CA PHE A 69 -16.84 15.48 12.71
C PHE A 69 -17.47 16.88 12.72
N ASP A 70 -17.44 17.57 13.86
CA ASP A 70 -17.98 18.93 13.99
C ASP A 70 -16.83 19.95 13.93
N ASP A 71 -15.75 19.71 14.69
CA ASP A 71 -14.50 20.48 14.63
C ASP A 71 -13.27 19.57 14.80
N ALA A 72 -12.42 19.58 13.78
CA ALA A 72 -11.17 18.81 13.74
C ALA A 72 -9.95 19.60 14.22
N THR A 73 -10.06 20.89 14.49
CA THR A 73 -8.93 21.79 14.80
C THR A 73 -8.12 21.30 16.01
N SER A 74 -8.81 20.76 17.02
CA SER A 74 -8.15 20.18 18.19
C SER A 74 -7.29 18.96 17.83
N LEU A 75 -7.75 18.10 16.92
CA LEU A 75 -6.99 16.92 16.47
C LEU A 75 -5.74 17.33 15.68
N GLU A 76 -5.86 18.35 14.84
CA GLU A 76 -4.73 18.94 14.10
C GLU A 76 -3.67 19.51 15.05
N PHE A 77 -4.11 20.26 16.08
CA PHE A 77 -3.22 20.75 17.12
C PHE A 77 -2.50 19.61 17.86
N PHE A 78 -3.21 18.52 18.20
CA PHE A 78 -2.59 17.36 18.84
C PHE A 78 -1.60 16.65 17.92
N SER A 79 -1.90 16.54 16.62
CA SER A 79 -1.01 16.00 15.59
C SER A 79 0.29 16.79 15.52
N GLU A 80 0.21 18.12 15.33
CA GLU A 80 1.38 19.01 15.23
C GLU A 80 2.23 19.00 16.51
N LYS A 81 1.59 19.09 17.67
CA LYS A 81 2.29 19.13 18.95
C LYS A 81 3.06 17.84 19.23
N ASN A 82 2.45 16.70 18.94
CA ASN A 82 3.02 15.39 19.24
C ASN A 82 3.83 14.78 18.09
N ASP A 83 3.82 15.40 16.91
CA ASP A 83 4.37 14.83 15.68
C ASP A 83 3.79 13.42 15.42
N ALA A 84 2.47 13.35 15.35
CA ALA A 84 1.73 12.10 15.21
C ALA A 84 0.76 12.18 14.02
N SER A 85 1.08 11.46 12.95
CA SER A 85 0.29 11.47 11.72
C SER A 85 -0.99 10.65 11.83
N LEU A 86 -1.05 9.69 12.76
CA LEU A 86 -2.21 8.84 13.02
C LEU A 86 -2.80 9.20 14.38
N LEU A 87 -4.12 9.25 14.48
CA LEU A 87 -4.83 9.43 15.74
C LEU A 87 -5.95 8.41 15.85
N VAL A 88 -6.16 7.90 17.06
CA VAL A 88 -7.33 7.07 17.40
C VAL A 88 -8.03 7.72 18.58
N PHE A 89 -9.27 8.15 18.36
CA PHE A 89 -10.10 8.83 19.35
C PHE A 89 -11.25 7.94 19.80
N GLY A 90 -11.27 7.60 21.09
CA GLY A 90 -12.37 6.82 21.67
C GLY A 90 -13.47 7.70 22.25
N SER A 91 -14.73 7.41 21.91
CA SER A 91 -15.91 8.06 22.47
C SER A 91 -17.08 7.09 22.60
N SER A 92 -18.13 7.46 23.34
CA SER A 92 -19.37 6.68 23.40
C SER A 92 -20.56 7.60 23.61
N GLN A 93 -21.63 7.40 22.85
CA GLN A 93 -22.88 8.17 22.92
C GLN A 93 -24.07 7.24 22.66
N LYS A 94 -25.29 7.60 23.08
CA LYS A 94 -26.49 6.75 22.86
C LYS A 94 -26.71 6.38 21.39
N LYS A 95 -26.54 7.33 20.46
CA LYS A 95 -26.67 7.09 19.01
C LYS A 95 -25.48 6.32 18.41
N ARG A 96 -24.31 6.43 19.04
CA ARG A 96 -23.03 5.88 18.56
C ARG A 96 -22.28 5.29 19.76
N PRO A 97 -22.74 4.15 20.28
CA PRO A 97 -22.07 3.52 21.41
C PRO A 97 -20.70 3.00 20.96
N HIS A 98 -19.77 2.95 21.90
CA HIS A 98 -18.46 2.28 21.75
C HIS A 98 -17.69 2.65 20.45
N THR A 99 -17.56 3.94 20.18
CA THR A 99 -16.98 4.44 18.92
C THR A 99 -15.47 4.63 19.02
N MET A 100 -14.76 4.11 18.02
CA MET A 100 -13.36 4.40 17.75
C MET A 100 -13.25 5.18 16.43
N THR A 101 -12.81 6.42 16.49
CA THR A 101 -12.57 7.24 15.31
C THR A 101 -11.09 7.19 14.96
N PHE A 102 -10.77 6.60 13.82
CA PHE A 102 -9.44 6.61 13.24
C PHE A 102 -9.29 7.85 12.35
N VAL A 103 -8.17 8.54 12.47
CA VAL A 103 -7.90 9.79 11.78
C VAL A 103 -6.48 9.76 11.24
N ARG A 104 -6.30 10.10 9.96
CA ARG A 104 -4.98 10.36 9.38
C ARG A 104 -4.83 11.85 9.14
N THR A 105 -3.61 12.33 9.29
CA THR A 105 -3.25 13.71 8.98
C THR A 105 -2.14 13.77 7.94
N PHE A 106 -2.22 14.78 7.07
CA PHE A 106 -1.20 15.13 6.09
C PHE A 106 -0.81 16.60 6.30
N GLY A 107 0.48 16.89 6.50
CA GLY A 107 0.92 18.24 6.87
C GLY A 107 0.25 18.78 8.13
N TYR A 108 -0.02 17.91 9.12
CA TYR A 108 -0.76 18.19 10.35
C TYR A 108 -2.23 18.61 10.17
N LYS A 109 -2.77 18.54 8.95
CA LYS A 109 -4.19 18.73 8.64
C LYS A 109 -4.90 17.40 8.49
N VAL A 110 -6.19 17.33 8.85
CA VAL A 110 -6.95 16.08 8.69
C VAL A 110 -7.05 15.71 7.21
N LEU A 111 -6.56 14.52 6.88
CA LEU A 111 -6.68 13.93 5.56
C LEU A 111 -8.03 13.21 5.47
N ASP A 112 -8.26 12.23 6.33
CA ASP A 112 -9.49 11.45 6.34
C ASP A 112 -9.83 10.93 7.75
N MET A 113 -11.09 10.54 7.93
CA MET A 113 -11.62 9.98 9.17
C MET A 113 -12.55 8.81 8.92
N LEU A 114 -12.48 7.81 9.79
CA LEU A 114 -13.36 6.64 9.77
C LEU A 114 -13.81 6.31 11.20
N GLU A 115 -15.11 6.26 11.43
CA GLU A 115 -15.67 5.70 12.66
C GLU A 115 -15.87 4.19 12.52
N LEU A 116 -15.37 3.46 13.52
CA LEU A 116 -15.62 2.04 13.73
C LEU A 116 -16.33 1.89 15.07
N TYR A 117 -17.54 1.36 15.06
CA TYR A 117 -18.32 1.09 16.26
C TYR A 117 -18.01 -0.32 16.74
N LEU A 118 -17.36 -0.43 17.90
CA LEU A 118 -16.97 -1.69 18.48
C LEU A 118 -18.19 -2.39 19.07
N ASP A 119 -18.41 -3.64 18.67
CA ASP A 119 -19.41 -4.50 19.28
C ASP A 119 -18.95 -4.98 20.68
N PRO A 120 -19.67 -4.63 21.75
CA PRO A 120 -19.30 -5.01 23.11
C PRO A 120 -19.45 -6.51 23.41
N GLU A 121 -20.31 -7.24 22.69
CA GLU A 121 -20.60 -8.65 22.99
C GLU A 121 -19.47 -9.57 22.56
N SER A 122 -18.94 -9.33 21.36
CA SER A 122 -17.83 -10.07 20.75
C SER A 122 -16.45 -9.64 21.25
N PHE A 123 -16.32 -8.42 21.79
CA PHE A 123 -15.02 -7.86 22.18
C PHE A 123 -14.33 -8.71 23.26
N ARG A 124 -13.09 -9.12 23.00
CA ARG A 124 -12.23 -9.80 23.98
C ARG A 124 -10.85 -9.15 23.98
N THR A 125 -10.35 -8.82 25.17
CA THR A 125 -9.05 -8.16 25.32
C THR A 125 -7.90 -9.14 25.17
N ILE A 126 -6.69 -8.65 24.88
CA ILE A 126 -5.45 -9.46 24.81
C ILE A 126 -5.27 -10.28 26.11
N ALA A 127 -5.57 -9.68 27.26
CA ALA A 127 -5.42 -10.30 28.57
C ALA A 127 -6.34 -11.50 28.84
N GLN A 128 -7.48 -11.59 28.14
CA GLN A 128 -8.42 -12.71 28.30
C GLN A 128 -7.93 -13.98 27.62
N PHE A 129 -7.04 -13.87 26.63
CA PHE A 129 -6.43 -15.01 25.95
C PHE A 129 -5.18 -15.47 26.71
N LYS A 130 -5.22 -16.66 27.31
CA LYS A 130 -4.12 -17.27 28.07
C LYS A 130 -3.13 -18.00 27.13
N THR A 131 -2.56 -17.25 26.21
CA THR A 131 -1.71 -17.76 25.11
C THR A 131 -0.40 -17.01 25.05
N LYS A 132 0.64 -17.61 24.44
CA LYS A 132 1.93 -16.94 24.27
C LYS A 132 1.75 -15.71 23.38
N LYS A 133 2.25 -14.56 23.83
CA LYS A 133 2.17 -13.29 23.09
C LYS A 133 3.43 -13.07 22.25
N PHE A 134 3.32 -12.23 21.23
CA PHE A 134 4.45 -11.82 20.38
C PHE A 134 5.30 -10.75 21.06
N ALA A 135 6.55 -10.60 20.61
CA ALA A 135 7.44 -9.56 21.10
C ALA A 135 7.03 -8.17 20.59
N ILE A 136 7.14 -7.15 21.45
CA ILE A 136 6.79 -5.77 21.12
C ILE A 136 7.68 -5.24 19.98
N GLY A 137 7.06 -4.55 19.02
CA GLY A 137 7.77 -3.89 17.91
C GLY A 137 8.02 -4.78 16.68
N LEU A 138 7.61 -6.04 16.72
CA LEU A 138 7.64 -6.90 15.53
C LEU A 138 6.63 -6.41 14.47
N ARG A 139 6.93 -6.68 13.20
CA ARG A 139 6.02 -6.36 12.10
C ARG A 139 4.97 -7.47 11.94
N PRO A 140 3.67 -7.15 11.94
CA PRO A 140 2.64 -8.13 11.69
C PRO A 140 2.63 -8.54 10.21
N MET A 141 2.26 -9.80 9.96
CA MET A 141 1.61 -10.12 8.69
C MET A 141 0.18 -9.60 8.71
N ILE A 142 -0.31 -9.09 7.58
CA ILE A 142 -1.66 -8.54 7.48
C ILE A 142 -2.41 -9.32 6.40
N LEU A 143 -3.57 -9.84 6.76
CA LEU A 143 -4.49 -10.53 5.86
C LEU A 143 -5.79 -9.72 5.78
N PHE A 144 -6.18 -9.33 4.57
CA PHE A 144 -7.52 -8.84 4.29
C PHE A 144 -8.31 -9.94 3.58
N ALA A 145 -9.47 -10.31 4.12
CA ALA A 145 -10.35 -11.31 3.54
C ALA A 145 -11.74 -10.72 3.28
N GLY A 146 -12.29 -10.94 2.09
CA GLY A 146 -13.59 -10.42 1.67
C GLY A 146 -13.48 -9.44 0.50
N THR A 147 -14.44 -9.51 -0.43
CA THR A 147 -14.39 -8.73 -1.68
C THR A 147 -14.70 -7.25 -1.46
N ALA A 148 -15.36 -6.91 -0.34
CA ALA A 148 -15.67 -5.52 0.05
C ALA A 148 -14.43 -4.61 0.09
N PHE A 149 -13.27 -5.16 0.44
CA PHE A 149 -12.00 -4.43 0.50
C PHE A 149 -11.34 -4.18 -0.86
N GLU A 150 -11.83 -4.78 -1.94
CA GLU A 150 -11.21 -4.75 -3.27
C GLU A 150 -12.05 -4.04 -4.31
N SER A 151 -13.08 -3.30 -3.87
CA SER A 151 -13.90 -2.48 -4.75
C SER A 151 -13.04 -1.52 -5.59
N PRO A 152 -13.27 -1.42 -6.91
CA PRO A 152 -12.57 -0.47 -7.77
C PRO A 152 -12.97 0.99 -7.48
N VAL A 153 -14.14 1.20 -6.86
CA VAL A 153 -14.62 2.51 -6.42
C VAL A 153 -14.31 2.67 -4.93
N SER A 154 -13.79 3.84 -4.56
CA SER A 154 -13.53 4.20 -3.17
C SER A 154 -14.83 4.14 -2.36
N ASN A 155 -14.80 3.35 -1.30
CA ASN A 155 -15.85 3.21 -0.30
C ASN A 155 -15.23 3.07 1.10
N GLU A 156 -16.07 2.92 2.12
CA GLU A 156 -15.63 2.87 3.52
C GLU A 156 -14.75 1.66 3.82
N PHE A 157 -14.92 0.54 3.12
CA PHE A 157 -14.10 -0.65 3.26
C PHE A 157 -12.73 -0.48 2.61
N THR A 158 -12.65 0.10 1.42
CA THR A 158 -11.35 0.44 0.79
C THR A 158 -10.57 1.47 1.61
N LEU A 159 -11.28 2.42 2.24
CA LEU A 159 -10.68 3.38 3.17
C LEU A 159 -10.19 2.66 4.44
N ALA A 160 -10.99 1.74 5.00
CA ALA A 160 -10.58 0.92 6.13
C ALA A 160 -9.34 0.07 5.80
N LYS A 161 -9.28 -0.56 4.61
CA LYS A 161 -8.09 -1.30 4.14
C LYS A 161 -6.86 -0.41 4.12
N SER A 162 -6.97 0.77 3.51
CA SER A 162 -5.88 1.76 3.43
C SER A 162 -5.42 2.20 4.83
N MET A 163 -6.36 2.56 5.69
CA MET A 163 -6.11 3.11 7.01
C MET A 163 -5.53 2.07 7.99
N LEU A 164 -6.09 0.86 8.02
CA LEU A 164 -5.61 -0.23 8.86
C LEU A 164 -4.25 -0.77 8.38
N THR A 165 -4.00 -0.81 7.07
CA THR A 165 -2.67 -1.16 6.54
C THR A 165 -1.62 -0.16 7.02
N ASP A 166 -1.90 1.15 6.90
CA ASP A 166 -0.99 2.19 7.36
C ASP A 166 -0.81 2.18 8.90
N PHE A 167 -1.86 1.80 9.63
CA PHE A 167 -1.86 1.65 11.09
C PHE A 167 -1.12 0.40 11.60
N PHE A 168 -0.99 -0.68 10.83
CA PHE A 168 -0.33 -1.90 11.29
C PHE A 168 1.03 -2.18 10.66
N ARG A 169 1.38 -1.60 9.50
CA ARG A 169 2.62 -1.91 8.77
C ARG A 169 3.94 -1.65 9.52
N GLY A 170 3.94 -0.82 10.56
CA GLY A 170 5.14 -0.49 11.33
C GLY A 170 6.19 0.29 10.51
N GLU A 171 7.47 -0.04 10.73
CA GLU A 171 8.62 0.55 10.02
C GLU A 171 8.88 -0.15 8.68
N PRO A 172 8.92 0.57 7.55
CA PRO A 172 9.25 -0.03 6.26
C PRO A 172 10.71 -0.49 6.25
N SER A 173 10.96 -1.69 5.74
CA SER A 173 12.30 -2.25 5.55
C SER A 173 12.27 -3.24 4.40
N ASP A 174 13.31 -3.19 3.56
CA ASP A 174 13.49 -4.06 2.39
C ASP A 174 13.77 -5.52 2.78
N LYS A 175 14.29 -5.73 4.00
CA LYS A 175 14.61 -7.05 4.54
C LYS A 175 13.75 -7.34 5.77
N ILE A 176 13.40 -8.60 5.95
CA ILE A 176 12.70 -9.10 7.14
C ILE A 176 13.38 -10.37 7.62
N ASP A 177 13.51 -10.50 8.93
CA ASP A 177 13.97 -11.73 9.56
C ASP A 177 12.82 -12.73 9.69
N VAL A 178 13.10 -14.00 9.41
CA VAL A 178 12.12 -15.09 9.42
C VAL A 178 11.62 -15.33 10.84
N GLU A 179 12.47 -15.22 11.86
CA GLU A 179 12.08 -15.36 13.27
C GLU A 179 11.13 -14.24 13.75
N GLY A 180 11.11 -13.12 13.02
CA GLY A 180 10.21 -12.00 13.27
C GLY A 180 8.76 -12.25 12.81
N LEU A 181 8.51 -13.27 11.99
CA LEU A 181 7.20 -13.63 11.45
C LEU A 181 6.36 -14.42 12.46
N GLN A 182 6.04 -13.78 13.60
CA GLN A 182 5.42 -14.46 14.74
C GLN A 182 3.89 -14.41 14.76
N TYR A 183 3.29 -13.38 14.16
CA TYR A 183 1.85 -13.14 14.28
C TYR A 183 1.25 -12.51 13.03
N ILE A 184 -0.05 -12.76 12.85
CA ILE A 184 -0.86 -12.27 11.74
C ILE A 184 -2.09 -11.54 12.28
N ILE A 185 -2.38 -10.40 11.66
CA ILE A 185 -3.60 -9.64 11.87
C ILE A 185 -4.52 -9.97 10.71
N SER A 186 -5.63 -10.64 11.00
CA SER A 186 -6.67 -10.97 10.04
C SER A 186 -7.78 -9.95 10.16
N ILE A 187 -8.08 -9.30 9.04
CA ILE A 187 -9.16 -8.33 8.91
C ILE A 187 -10.10 -8.89 7.86
N SER A 188 -11.26 -9.38 8.28
CA SER A 188 -12.26 -9.94 7.39
C SER A 188 -13.54 -9.12 7.38
N ALA A 189 -14.19 -9.05 6.23
CA ALA A 189 -15.54 -8.52 6.09
C ALA A 189 -16.33 -9.53 5.26
N GLU A 190 -17.55 -9.84 5.70
CA GLU A 190 -18.45 -10.69 4.92
C GLU A 190 -18.89 -9.96 3.64
N ASP A 191 -19.14 -10.73 2.58
CA ASP A 191 -19.74 -10.18 1.37
C ASP A 191 -21.22 -9.88 1.65
N SER A 192 -21.72 -8.73 1.19
CA SER A 192 -23.10 -8.31 1.41
C SER A 192 -24.06 -9.27 0.69
N THR A 193 -24.61 -10.25 1.41
CA THR A 193 -25.64 -11.15 0.91
C THR A 193 -27.03 -10.51 1.01
N GLY A 194 -27.44 -9.76 -0.02
CA GLY A 194 -28.84 -9.36 -0.26
C GLY A 194 -29.18 -7.88 -0.06
N ASP A 195 -30.31 -7.48 -0.66
CA ASP A 195 -30.91 -6.13 -0.86
C ASP A 195 -31.18 -5.27 0.40
N GLY A 196 -30.40 -5.42 1.47
CA GLY A 196 -30.50 -4.60 2.68
C GLY A 196 -29.34 -3.59 2.79
N ASP A 197 -29.65 -2.35 3.17
CA ASP A 197 -28.69 -1.27 3.48
C ASP A 197 -27.73 -1.55 4.67
N VAL A 198 -27.70 -2.77 5.20
CA VAL A 198 -26.90 -3.13 6.36
C VAL A 198 -25.47 -3.46 5.93
N LYS A 199 -24.56 -2.54 6.22
CA LYS A 199 -23.12 -2.71 5.95
C LYS A 199 -22.57 -3.90 6.75
N PRO A 200 -21.78 -4.81 6.13
CA PRO A 200 -21.20 -5.93 6.83
C PRO A 200 -20.22 -5.46 7.91
N ALA A 201 -20.06 -6.27 8.96
CA ALA A 201 -19.10 -5.99 10.02
C ALA A 201 -17.68 -6.26 9.56
N ILE A 202 -16.73 -5.48 10.06
CA ILE A 202 -15.29 -5.72 9.92
C ILE A 202 -14.82 -6.46 11.16
N HIS A 203 -14.35 -7.69 10.99
CA HIS A 203 -13.81 -8.53 12.03
C HIS A 203 -12.29 -8.39 12.06
N LEU A 204 -11.75 -7.89 13.16
CA LEU A 204 -10.32 -7.87 13.44
C LEU A 204 -9.98 -8.99 14.42
N ARG A 205 -9.07 -9.86 13.99
CA ARG A 205 -8.55 -10.98 14.78
C ARG A 205 -7.04 -10.98 14.71
N VAL A 206 -6.41 -11.40 15.80
CA VAL A 206 -4.95 -11.49 15.89
C VAL A 206 -4.57 -12.89 16.32
N TYR A 207 -3.71 -13.51 15.53
CA TYR A 207 -3.25 -14.87 15.73
C TYR A 207 -1.73 -14.92 15.80
N THR A 208 -1.20 -15.80 16.64
CA THR A 208 0.20 -16.23 16.59
C THR A 208 0.37 -17.43 15.69
N ILE A 209 1.55 -17.56 15.11
CA ILE A 209 1.88 -18.60 14.15
C ILE A 209 2.77 -19.65 14.82
N SER A 210 2.37 -20.90 14.65
CA SER A 210 3.16 -22.08 14.98
C SER A 210 3.44 -22.87 13.71
N THR A 211 4.72 -23.13 13.43
CA THR A 211 5.13 -23.90 12.25
C THR A 211 5.43 -25.34 12.66
N LYS A 212 4.77 -26.29 11.99
CA LYS A 212 4.98 -27.73 12.16
C LYS A 212 5.66 -28.33 10.95
N ARG A 213 6.42 -29.41 11.17
CA ARG A 213 7.07 -30.18 10.09
C ARG A 213 6.01 -30.80 9.19
N SER A 214 6.08 -30.52 7.90
CA SER A 214 5.15 -31.01 6.86
C SER A 214 5.73 -32.11 5.95
N GLY A 215 7.05 -32.33 6.00
CA GLY A 215 7.77 -33.22 5.07
C GLY A 215 8.19 -32.56 3.74
N GLN A 216 7.76 -31.33 3.48
CA GLN A 216 8.16 -30.53 2.32
C GLN A 216 9.05 -29.34 2.73
N ARG A 217 9.55 -28.57 1.76
CA ARG A 217 10.32 -27.33 2.02
C ARG A 217 9.51 -26.28 2.80
N LEU A 218 8.19 -26.23 2.59
CA LEU A 218 7.29 -25.29 3.26
C LEU A 218 6.65 -25.94 4.50
N PRO A 219 6.73 -25.32 5.69
CA PRO A 219 6.13 -25.88 6.90
C PRO A 219 4.60 -25.81 6.87
N ARG A 220 3.94 -26.65 7.66
CA ARG A 220 2.50 -26.52 7.94
C ARG A 220 2.31 -25.41 8.97
N VAL A 221 1.50 -24.42 8.63
CA VAL A 221 1.20 -23.28 9.50
C VAL A 221 -0.05 -23.59 10.31
N GLU A 222 0.05 -23.49 11.63
CA GLU A 222 -1.08 -23.47 12.56
C GLU A 222 -1.14 -22.11 13.24
N VAL A 223 -2.35 -21.70 13.62
CA VAL A 223 -2.61 -20.40 14.22
C VAL A 223 -3.32 -20.54 15.55
N GLU A 224 -2.91 -19.74 16.52
CA GLU A 224 -3.53 -19.67 17.85
C GLU A 224 -3.96 -18.23 18.14
N GLU A 225 -5.21 -18.02 18.55
CA GLU A 225 -5.75 -16.69 18.81
C GLU A 225 -5.16 -16.07 20.08
N ILE A 226 -4.70 -14.83 19.96
CA ILE A 226 -4.07 -14.10 21.07
C ILE A 226 -4.78 -12.82 21.46
N GLY A 227 -5.73 -12.37 20.64
CA GLY A 227 -6.45 -11.11 20.81
C GLY A 227 -5.63 -9.86 20.40
N PRO A 228 -6.29 -8.69 20.37
CA PRO A 228 -7.69 -8.49 20.71
C PRO A 228 -8.63 -9.03 19.64
N ARG A 229 -9.81 -9.46 20.07
CA ARG A 229 -10.92 -9.80 19.20
C ARG A 229 -11.84 -8.59 19.13
N MET A 230 -11.97 -7.99 17.96
CA MET A 230 -12.79 -6.78 17.76
C MET A 230 -13.68 -6.93 16.54
N ASP A 231 -14.99 -6.76 16.72
CA ASP A 231 -15.94 -6.64 15.62
C ASP A 231 -16.41 -5.21 15.51
N PHE A 232 -16.37 -4.68 14.29
CA PHE A 232 -16.65 -3.28 14.03
C PHE A 232 -17.81 -3.14 13.05
N ARG A 233 -18.79 -2.32 13.41
CA ARG A 233 -19.74 -1.76 12.46
C ARG A 233 -19.20 -0.45 11.92
N VAL A 234 -19.20 -0.31 10.59
CA VAL A 234 -18.74 0.93 9.92
C VAL A 234 -19.68 2.08 10.25
N GLY A 235 -19.11 3.21 10.65
CA GLY A 235 -19.82 4.44 11.00
C GLY A 235 -19.66 5.53 9.94
N ARG A 236 -19.55 6.79 10.41
CA ARG A 236 -19.33 7.94 9.53
C ARG A 236 -17.93 7.90 8.92
N VAL A 237 -17.85 8.42 7.70
CA VAL A 237 -16.60 8.62 6.97
C VAL A 237 -16.47 10.08 6.58
N ARG A 238 -15.24 10.60 6.64
CA ARG A 238 -14.83 11.82 5.98
C ARG A 238 -13.75 11.46 4.99
N GLU A 239 -14.09 11.56 3.71
CA GLU A 239 -13.17 11.32 2.61
C GLU A 239 -12.15 12.46 2.50
N PRO A 240 -10.95 12.17 1.97
CA PRO A 240 -9.95 13.19 1.73
C PRO A 240 -10.35 14.09 0.57
N ASP A 241 -10.00 15.37 0.66
CA ASP A 241 -10.11 16.29 -0.47
C ASP A 241 -9.21 15.80 -1.62
N GLU A 242 -9.72 15.82 -2.86
CA GLU A 242 -8.99 15.29 -4.01
C GLU A 242 -7.62 15.96 -4.22
N SER A 243 -7.52 17.26 -3.98
CA SER A 243 -6.28 18.01 -4.16
C SER A 243 -5.23 17.58 -3.13
N MET A 244 -5.65 17.44 -1.87
CA MET A 244 -4.82 16.97 -0.78
C MET A 244 -4.41 15.51 -0.96
N LEU A 245 -5.31 14.65 -1.44
CA LEU A 245 -5.01 13.25 -1.72
C LEU A 245 -3.98 13.10 -2.84
N LYS A 246 -4.11 13.89 -3.93
CA LYS A 246 -3.14 13.92 -5.03
C LYS A 246 -1.77 14.37 -4.55
N GLU A 247 -1.70 15.35 -3.64
CA GLU A 247 -0.44 15.79 -3.03
C GLU A 247 0.16 14.71 -2.11
N ALA A 248 -0.66 14.09 -1.25
CA ALA A 248 -0.22 13.06 -0.31
C ALA A 248 0.32 11.79 -1.00
N LEU A 249 -0.20 11.44 -2.19
CA LEU A 249 0.23 10.28 -2.96
C LEU A 249 1.42 10.55 -3.91
N LYS A 250 1.96 11.77 -3.90
CA LYS A 250 3.07 12.14 -4.77
C LYS A 250 4.35 11.42 -4.39
N LYS A 251 4.93 10.67 -5.33
CA LYS A 251 6.23 10.03 -5.14
C LYS A 251 7.39 11.05 -5.23
N PRO A 252 8.38 10.98 -4.34
CA PRO A 252 9.57 11.83 -4.42
C PRO A 252 10.34 11.57 -5.71
N ARG A 253 10.78 12.65 -6.38
CA ARG A 253 11.57 12.57 -7.62
C ARG A 253 13.05 12.46 -7.25
N GLY A 254 13.77 11.50 -7.85
CA GLY A 254 15.24 11.41 -7.76
C GLY A 254 15.80 10.33 -6.83
N LEU A 255 14.95 9.54 -6.16
CA LEU A 255 15.40 8.36 -5.40
C LEU A 255 15.76 7.18 -6.31
N GLU A 256 15.02 7.01 -7.40
CA GLU A 256 15.30 6.00 -8.42
C GLU A 256 15.92 6.65 -9.66
N GLU A 257 17.01 6.06 -10.17
CA GLU A 257 17.59 6.47 -11.44
C GLU A 257 16.58 6.20 -12.56
N ARG A 258 16.18 7.25 -13.27
CA ARG A 258 15.30 7.08 -14.42
C ARG A 258 16.00 6.26 -15.47
N THR A 259 15.39 5.14 -15.86
CA THR A 259 15.85 4.33 -17.00
C THR A 259 15.88 5.21 -18.25
N LYS A 260 17.08 5.48 -18.76
CA LYS A 260 17.24 6.20 -20.02
C LYS A 260 16.99 5.21 -21.15
N LYS A 261 16.14 5.58 -22.11
CA LYS A 261 15.83 4.73 -23.27
C LYS A 261 17.13 4.30 -23.95
N ASN A 262 17.23 3.01 -24.30
CA ASN A 262 18.37 2.39 -24.96
C ASN A 262 19.69 2.39 -24.15
N ILE A 263 19.67 2.68 -22.85
CA ILE A 263 20.84 2.56 -21.97
C ILE A 263 20.47 1.62 -20.81
N THR A 264 21.21 0.54 -20.67
CA THR A 264 21.04 -0.43 -19.57
C THR A 264 22.35 -0.56 -18.81
N THR A 265 22.26 -0.75 -17.50
CA THR A 265 23.44 -1.05 -16.67
C THR A 265 23.50 -2.56 -16.45
N ASP A 266 24.63 -3.18 -16.78
CA ASP A 266 24.85 -4.61 -16.53
C ASP A 266 25.02 -4.88 -15.02
N SER A 267 24.90 -6.15 -14.63
CA SER A 267 25.22 -6.68 -13.31
C SER A 267 26.62 -6.28 -12.79
N MET A 268 27.58 -6.09 -13.69
CA MET A 268 28.93 -5.59 -13.36
C MET A 268 29.01 -4.06 -13.19
N GLY A 269 27.93 -3.33 -13.46
CA GLY A 269 27.88 -1.86 -13.37
C GLY A 269 28.19 -1.11 -14.67
N ASP A 270 28.48 -1.84 -15.75
CA ASP A 270 28.80 -1.23 -17.06
C ASP A 270 27.56 -0.71 -17.78
N LYS A 271 27.67 0.48 -18.39
CA LYS A 271 26.59 1.09 -19.16
C LYS A 271 26.63 0.63 -20.62
N ILE A 272 25.65 -0.17 -21.01
CA ILE A 272 25.48 -0.69 -22.36
C ILE A 272 24.44 0.16 -23.10
N GLY A 273 24.84 0.71 -24.24
CA GLY A 273 23.94 1.41 -25.16
C GLY A 273 23.44 0.46 -26.26
N ARG A 274 22.11 0.31 -26.40
CA ARG A 274 21.53 -0.50 -27.47
C ARG A 274 21.29 0.36 -28.72
N VAL A 275 21.97 0.04 -29.80
CA VAL A 275 21.72 0.64 -31.12
C VAL A 275 20.75 -0.24 -31.87
N HIS A 276 19.59 0.31 -32.23
CA HIS A 276 18.61 -0.37 -33.08
C HIS A 276 18.91 -0.01 -34.53
N LEU A 277 19.63 -0.88 -35.23
CA LEU A 277 19.78 -0.76 -36.68
C LEU A 277 18.43 -0.99 -37.34
N GLY A 278 18.04 -0.09 -38.24
CA GLY A 278 16.85 -0.27 -39.08
C GLY A 278 17.03 -1.45 -40.03
N LYS A 279 15.92 -1.96 -40.58
CA LYS A 279 15.99 -2.94 -41.68
C LYS A 279 16.58 -2.24 -42.90
N GLN A 280 17.75 -2.68 -43.35
CA GLN A 280 18.38 -2.15 -44.56
C GLN A 280 17.70 -2.75 -45.79
N ASP A 281 16.97 -1.92 -46.53
CA ASP A 281 16.44 -2.30 -47.83
C ASP A 281 17.49 -2.03 -48.92
N LEU A 282 17.85 -3.08 -49.65
CA LEU A 282 18.85 -3.03 -50.73
C LEU A 282 18.20 -3.05 -52.12
N SER A 283 16.87 -3.09 -52.21
CA SER A 283 16.15 -3.08 -53.48
C SER A 283 16.37 -1.78 -54.27
N GLU A 284 16.57 -0.67 -53.57
CA GLU A 284 16.91 0.64 -54.16
C GLU A 284 18.38 0.75 -54.58
N LEU A 285 19.23 -0.20 -54.19
CA LEU A 285 20.67 -0.16 -54.48
C LEU A 285 20.93 -0.55 -55.95
N GLN A 286 20.94 0.45 -56.82
CA GLN A 286 21.38 0.25 -58.21
C GLN A 286 22.89 0.03 -58.26
N LEU A 287 23.30 -1.21 -58.55
CA LEU A 287 24.70 -1.53 -58.81
C LEU A 287 25.16 -0.90 -60.13
N ARG A 288 26.43 -0.52 -60.18
CA ARG A 288 27.07 -0.03 -61.41
C ARG A 288 26.95 -1.10 -62.50
N LYS A 289 26.23 -0.79 -63.57
CA LYS A 289 26.07 -1.68 -64.73
C LYS A 289 27.37 -1.75 -65.53
N MET A 290 28.30 -2.59 -65.09
CA MET A 290 29.55 -2.87 -65.79
C MET A 290 29.27 -3.40 -67.20
N LYS A 291 30.19 -3.15 -68.14
CA LYS A 291 30.00 -3.51 -69.55
C LYS A 291 29.72 -5.01 -69.75
N GLY A 292 30.33 -5.88 -68.94
CA GLY A 292 30.12 -7.33 -69.01
C GLY A 292 28.79 -7.84 -68.42
N LEU A 293 28.07 -7.02 -67.65
CA LEU A 293 26.74 -7.37 -67.08
C LEU A 293 25.58 -6.84 -67.93
N LYS A 294 25.88 -6.05 -68.97
CA LYS A 294 24.87 -5.58 -69.92
C LYS A 294 24.59 -6.71 -70.90
N ARG A 295 23.34 -7.19 -70.94
CA ARG A 295 22.89 -8.16 -71.97
C ARG A 295 23.26 -7.63 -73.34
N SER A 296 23.98 -8.43 -74.11
CA SER A 296 24.20 -8.14 -75.53
C SER A 296 22.90 -8.44 -76.29
N ARG A 297 22.72 -7.87 -77.49
CA ARG A 297 21.54 -8.16 -78.33
C ARG A 297 21.42 -9.65 -78.69
N LYS A 298 22.50 -10.43 -78.60
CA LYS A 298 22.48 -11.88 -78.82
C LYS A 298 21.86 -12.61 -77.63
N ASP A 299 22.28 -12.29 -76.41
CA ASP A 299 21.80 -12.97 -75.20
C ASP A 299 20.31 -12.70 -74.90
N ALA A 300 19.70 -11.68 -75.51
CA ALA A 300 18.28 -11.40 -75.37
C ALA A 300 17.39 -12.31 -76.24
N ALA A 301 17.92 -12.82 -77.35
CA ALA A 301 17.22 -13.79 -78.19
C ALA A 301 17.22 -15.17 -77.53
N ASP A 302 18.38 -15.61 -77.03
CA ASP A 302 18.53 -16.92 -76.37
C ASP A 302 17.67 -17.07 -75.09
N VAL A 303 17.34 -15.96 -74.41
CA VAL A 303 16.46 -16.00 -73.21
C VAL A 303 14.97 -15.95 -73.58
N ALA A 304 14.60 -15.37 -74.72
CA ALA A 304 13.21 -15.36 -75.18
C ALA A 304 12.77 -16.77 -75.58
N ASP A 305 13.63 -17.50 -76.29
CA ASP A 305 13.37 -18.88 -76.72
C ASP A 305 13.20 -19.82 -75.50
N VAL A 306 13.99 -19.63 -74.45
CA VAL A 306 13.92 -20.46 -73.22
C VAL A 306 12.68 -20.16 -72.37
N VAL A 307 12.06 -18.99 -72.50
CA VAL A 307 10.82 -18.63 -71.78
C VAL A 307 9.59 -19.17 -72.51
N GLU A 308 9.58 -19.15 -73.85
CA GLU A 308 8.51 -19.77 -74.65
C GLU A 308 8.46 -21.29 -74.47
N GLU A 309 9.62 -21.99 -74.43
CA GLU A 309 9.65 -23.43 -74.18
C GLU A 309 9.07 -23.82 -72.81
N LYS A 310 9.32 -23.02 -71.76
CA LYS A 310 8.78 -23.29 -70.41
C LYS A 310 7.26 -23.04 -70.30
N GLU A 311 6.72 -22.10 -71.06
CA GLU A 311 5.28 -21.85 -71.11
C GLU A 311 4.52 -22.94 -71.88
N GLU A 312 5.13 -23.55 -72.90
CA GLU A 312 4.54 -24.70 -73.59
C GLU A 312 4.60 -25.98 -72.74
N GLU A 313 5.70 -26.22 -72.03
CA GLU A 313 5.87 -27.38 -71.17
C GLU A 313 4.89 -27.37 -69.98
N THR A 314 4.63 -26.20 -69.40
CA THR A 314 3.63 -26.04 -68.31
C THR A 314 2.18 -26.19 -68.76
N LYS A 315 1.86 -26.00 -70.05
CA LYS A 315 0.53 -26.23 -70.61
C LYS A 315 0.27 -27.71 -70.94
N ARG A 316 1.29 -28.46 -71.36
CA ARG A 316 1.16 -29.91 -71.65
C ARG A 316 0.99 -30.79 -70.40
N ILE A 317 1.46 -30.34 -69.23
CA ILE A 317 1.34 -31.07 -67.95
C ILE A 317 -0.09 -31.01 -67.36
N LYS A 318 -1.00 -30.19 -67.92
CA LYS A 318 -2.36 -29.97 -67.39
C LYS A 318 -3.50 -30.57 -68.24
N GLN A 319 -3.20 -31.46 -69.19
CA GLN A 319 -4.21 -32.28 -69.89
C GLN A 319 -4.07 -33.76 -69.53
#